data_AF-A0A925EHV1-F1
#
_entry.id   AF-A0A925EHV1-F1
#
_cell.length_a   1.000
_cell.length_b   1.000
_cell.length_c   1.000
_cell.angle_alpha   90.00
_cell.angle_beta   90.00
_cell.angle_gamma   90.00
#
_symmetry.space_group_name_H-M   'P 1'
#
loop_
_entity.id
_entity.type
_entity.pdbx_description
1 polymer ?
#
loop_
_entity_poly.entity_id
_entity_poly.type
_entity_poly.pdbx_seq_one_letter_code
_entity_poly.pdbx_strand_id
1 'polypeptide(L)' 'MLARLQLREAVTRVARRFPAMGLEPGVVIPEIPHHGLRAPITLPVLLK' A
#
# COMPACT_ATOMS: atom_id res chain seq x y z
N MET A 1 -18.32 4.68 -10.71
CA MET A 1 -16.89 4.99 -10.57
C MET A 1 -16.54 5.14 -9.08
N LEU A 2 -16.49 4.03 -8.33
CA LEU A 2 -16.38 4.03 -6.86
C LEU A 2 -14.93 3.79 -6.37
N ALA A 3 -14.22 2.84 -6.99
CA ALA A 3 -12.87 2.43 -6.57
C ALA A 3 -11.83 3.57 -6.59
N ARG A 4 -11.88 4.47 -7.57
CA ARG A 4 -10.95 5.61 -7.64
C ARG A 4 -11.14 6.60 -6.49
N LEU A 5 -12.39 6.85 -6.09
CA LEU A 5 -12.70 7.73 -4.98
C LEU A 5 -12.24 7.10 -3.66
N GLN A 6 -12.57 5.82 -3.46
CA GLN A 6 -12.15 5.05 -2.28
C GLN A 6 -10.62 5.04 -2.13
N LEU A 7 -9.89 4.80 -3.22
CA LEU A 7 -8.43 4.80 -3.21
C LEU A 7 -7.87 6.17 -2.83
N ARG A 8 -8.38 7.24 -3.45
CA ARG A 8 -7.92 8.61 -3.15
C ARG A 8 -8.15 8.96 -1.69
N GLU A 9 -9.30 8.61 -1.14
CA GLU A 9 -9.64 8.87 0.25
C GLU A 9 -8.74 8.07 1.21
N ALA A 10 -8.54 6.77 0.95
CA ALA A 10 -7.66 5.92 1.74
C ALA A 10 -6.21 6.45 1.75
N VAL A 11 -5.64 6.74 0.57
CA VAL A 11 -4.28 7.29 0.46
C VAL A 11 -4.16 8.62 1.18
N THR A 12 -5.15 9.51 1.03
CA THR A 12 -5.13 10.83 1.68
C THR A 12 -5.17 10.72 3.20
N ARG A 13 -6.01 9.83 3.74
CA ARG A 13 -6.13 9.58 5.18
C ARG A 13 -4.82 9.01 5.75
N VAL A 14 -4.22 8.03 5.06
CA VAL A 14 -2.97 7.39 5.50
C VAL A 14 -1.81 8.38 5.48
N ALA A 15 -1.64 9.15 4.40
CA ALA A 15 -0.56 10.13 4.28
C ALA A 15 -0.65 11.25 5.33
N ARG A 16 -1.87 11.68 5.68
CA ARG A 16 -2.08 12.66 6.76
C ARG A 16 -1.79 12.09 8.14
N ARG A 17 -2.16 10.83 8.38
CA ARG A 17 -2.00 10.18 9.68
C ARG A 17 -0.55 9.78 9.95
N PHE A 18 0.17 9.35 8.93
CA PHE A 18 1.55 8.85 9.03
C PHE A 18 2.43 9.52 7.96
N PRO A 19 2.75 10.82 8.11
CA PRO A 19 3.47 11.58 7.09
C PRO A 19 4.90 11.10 6.84
N ALA A 20 5.50 10.41 7.82
CA ALA A 20 6.84 9.82 7.71
C ALA A 20 6.80 8.32 7.34
N MET A 21 5.65 7.78 6.93
CA MET A 21 5.53 6.38 6.54
C MET A 21 6.45 6.09 5.35
N GLY A 22 7.25 5.04 5.48
CA GLY A 22 8.11 4.54 4.40
C GLY A 22 8.00 3.03 4.29
N LEU A 23 8.49 2.47 3.17
CA LEU A 23 8.66 1.03 3.04
C LEU A 23 9.82 0.56 3.91
N GLU A 24 9.70 -0.66 4.43
CA GLU A 24 10.81 -1.31 5.11
C GLU A 24 11.93 -1.63 4.09
N PRO A 25 13.16 -1.15 4.31
CA PRO A 25 14.24 -1.31 3.33
C PRO A 25 14.70 -2.78 3.24
N GLY A 26 14.96 -3.24 2.01
CA GLY A 26 15.47 -4.58 1.76
C GLY A 26 14.44 -5.71 1.83
N VAL A 27 13.16 -5.39 2.05
CA VAL A 27 12.10 -6.40 2.11
C VAL A 27 11.61 -6.76 0.71
N VAL A 28 11.58 -8.07 0.42
CA VAL A 28 10.91 -8.62 -0.76
C VAL A 28 9.42 -8.59 -0.52
N ILE A 29 8.68 -7.86 -1.36
CA ILE A 29 7.23 -7.77 -1.27
C ILE A 29 6.62 -9.02 -1.91
N PRO A 30 5.94 -9.89 -1.14
CA PRO A 30 5.33 -11.09 -1.70
C PRO A 30 4.14 -10.69 -2.58
N GLU A 31 4.07 -11.21 -3.80
CA GLU A 31 2.98 -10.95 -4.73
C GLU A 31 1.97 -12.10 -4.76
N ILE A 32 0.70 -11.78 -5.03
CA ILE A 32 -0.35 -12.79 -5.22
C ILE A 32 -0.04 -13.58 -6.51
N PRO A 33 0.12 -14.91 -6.45
CA PRO A 33 0.32 -15.74 -7.63
C PRO A 33 -1.03 -16.03 -8.29
N HIS A 34 -1.62 -15.05 -8.99
CA HIS A 34 -2.86 -15.25 -9.73
C HIS A 34 -2.83 -14.65 -11.14
N HIS A 35 -3.36 -15.41 -12.10
CA HIS A 35 -3.30 -15.13 -13.53
C HIS A 35 -3.86 -13.74 -13.89
N GLY A 36 -2.97 -12.76 -14.06
CA GLY A 36 -3.29 -11.39 -14.51
C GLY A 36 -3.48 -10.36 -13.40
N LEU A 37 -3.45 -10.75 -12.12
CA LEU A 37 -3.55 -9.82 -11.00
C LEU A 37 -2.18 -9.69 -10.32
N ARG A 38 -1.59 -8.50 -10.42
CA ARG A 38 -0.36 -8.15 -9.68
C ARG A 38 -0.72 -7.27 -8.50
N ALA A 39 -0.66 -7.85 -7.31
CA ALA A 39 -0.84 -7.12 -6.07
C ALA A 39 0.01 -7.74 -4.97
N PRO A 40 0.51 -6.92 -4.02
CA PRO A 40 1.21 -7.44 -2.85
C PRO A 40 0.24 -8.18 -1.93
N ILE A 41 0.68 -9.31 -1.37
CA ILE A 41 -0.02 -10.02 -0.29
C ILE A 41 0.11 -9.21 1.00
N THR A 42 1.31 -8.69 1.26
CA THR A 42 1.62 -7.84 2.41
C THR A 42 2.51 -6.68 1.97
N LEU A 43 2.36 -5.53 2.63
CA LEU A 43 3.18 -4.34 2.38
C LEU A 43 3.81 -3.87 3.71
N PRO A 44 5.06 -4.24 4.00
CA PRO A 44 5.73 -3.86 5.23
C PRO A 44 6.13 -2.38 5.20
N VAL A 45 5.70 -1.65 6.22
CA VAL A 45 5.90 -0.20 6.33
C VAL A 45 6.45 0.17 7.70
N LEU A 46 7.32 1.17 7.71
CA LEU A 46 7.85 1.79 8.92
C LEU A 46 7.01 3.02 9.26
N LEU A 47 6.48 3.05 10.47
CA LEU A 47 5.83 4.21 11.06
C LEU A 47 6.86 4.89 11.97
N LYS A 48 7.47 5.98 11.48
CA LYS A 48 8.42 6.79 12.26
C LYS A 48 7.69 7.88 13.04
#